data_AF-A0A920EAU7-F1
#
_entry.id   AF-A0A920EAU7-F1
#
_cell.length_a   1.000
_cell.length_b   1.000
_cell.length_c   1.000
_cell.angle_alpha   90.00
_cell.angle_beta   90.00
_cell.angle_gamma   90.00
#
_symmetry.space_group_name_H-M   'P 1'
#
loop_
_entity.id
_entity.type
_entity.pdbx_description
1 polymer ?
#
loop_
_entity_poly.entity_id
_entity_poly.type
_entity_poly.pdbx_seq_one_letter_code
_entity_poly.pdbx_strand_id
1 'polypeptide(L)'
;MAHPVLLPRQNIELGFRSQVHGTVKLNVTEHIDRKQLRFMGEGAAYAVLAMEQAIADAGLDDHLVSHVKTGLVAGSGGPSTANLLAAFDITREKGPKRIGPYMVPRCMSSTISACIATFFQN
;
A
#
# COMPACT_ATOMS: atom_id res chain seq x y z
N MET A 1 -21.21 5.73 18.78
CA MET A 1 -20.31 5.44 19.92
C MET A 1 -18.88 5.60 19.44
N ALA A 2 -18.05 6.35 20.17
CA ALA A 2 -16.70 6.72 19.73
C ALA A 2 -15.82 5.48 19.46
N HIS A 3 -15.27 5.38 18.25
CA HIS A 3 -14.27 4.36 17.94
C HIS A 3 -13.02 4.63 18.81
N PRO A 4 -12.49 3.64 19.54
CA PRO A 4 -11.38 3.85 20.46
C PRO A 4 -10.14 4.24 19.67
N VAL A 5 -9.67 5.46 19.91
CA VAL A 5 -8.36 5.96 19.49
C VAL A 5 -7.33 5.06 20.17
N LEU A 6 -6.70 4.16 19.41
CA LEU A 6 -5.61 3.34 19.91
C LEU A 6 -4.42 4.27 20.16
N LEU A 7 -3.96 4.34 21.41
CA LEU A 7 -2.71 5.02 21.79
C LEU A 7 -1.53 4.12 21.39
N PRO A 8 -0.74 4.45 20.35
CA PRO A 8 0.37 3.60 19.95
C PRO A 8 1.50 3.80 20.97
N ARG A 9 1.79 2.78 21.78
CA ARG A 9 2.91 2.82 22.75
C ARG A 9 4.22 3.27 22.12
N GLN A 10 4.44 2.91 20.85
CA GLN A 10 5.61 3.30 20.08
C GLN A 10 5.77 4.83 19.95
N ASN A 11 4.69 5.60 19.80
CA ASN A 11 4.79 7.07 19.69
C ASN A 11 5.27 7.68 21.01
N ILE A 12 4.87 7.11 22.14
CA ILE A 12 5.34 7.51 23.48
C ILE A 12 6.83 7.20 23.63
N GLU A 13 7.23 5.96 23.30
CA GLU A 13 8.62 5.50 23.39
C GLU A 13 9.57 6.33 22.53
N LEU A 14 9.11 6.77 21.35
CA LEU A 14 9.87 7.63 20.44
C LEU A 14 9.79 9.13 20.80
N GLY A 15 9.07 9.51 21.86
CA GLY A 15 8.99 10.90 22.33
C GLY A 15 8.14 11.83 21.46
N PHE A 16 7.20 11.30 20.67
CA PHE A 16 6.31 12.14 19.86
C PHE A 16 5.34 12.93 20.74
N ARG A 17 5.13 14.21 20.37
CA ARG A 17 4.12 15.06 21.01
C ARG A 17 2.70 14.55 20.75
N SER A 18 2.41 14.09 19.53
CA SER A 18 1.14 13.44 19.20
C SER A 18 1.24 11.94 19.41
N GLN A 19 0.32 11.39 20.20
CA GLN A 19 0.27 9.96 20.57
C GLN A 19 -1.00 9.29 20.07
N VAL A 20 -1.68 9.89 19.08
CA VAL A 20 -2.94 9.40 18.52
C VAL A 20 -2.82 9.27 17.01
N HIS A 21 -3.44 8.24 16.45
CA HIS A 21 -3.61 8.08 15.01
C HIS A 21 -4.84 7.24 14.68
N GLY A 22 -5.39 7.42 13.47
CA GLY A 22 -6.42 6.54 12.92
C GLY A 22 -5.74 5.43 12.11
N THR A 23 -5.76 4.21 12.64
CA THR A 23 -5.19 3.04 11.95
C THR A 23 -6.27 2.19 11.30
N VAL A 24 -5.93 1.55 10.18
CA VAL A 24 -6.80 0.56 9.52
C VAL A 24 -6.59 -0.79 10.20
N LYS A 25 -7.67 -1.35 10.77
CA LYS A 25 -7.63 -2.66 11.44
C LYS A 25 -7.86 -3.78 10.42
N LEU A 26 -6.86 -4.01 9.57
CA LEU A 26 -6.95 -4.98 8.47
C LEU A 26 -5.61 -5.70 8.29
N ASN A 27 -5.65 -7.02 8.17
CA ASN A 27 -4.50 -7.81 7.77
C ASN A 27 -4.50 -8.03 6.26
N VAL A 28 -3.72 -7.24 5.51
CA VAL A 28 -3.71 -7.30 4.04
C VAL A 28 -3.27 -8.66 3.47
N THR A 29 -2.52 -9.47 4.24
CA THR A 29 -2.10 -10.81 3.78
C THR A 29 -3.25 -11.82 3.72
N GLU A 30 -4.38 -11.53 4.39
CA GLU A 30 -5.58 -12.36 4.34
C GLU A 30 -6.44 -12.06 3.10
N HIS A 31 -6.15 -10.97 2.38
CA HIS A 31 -6.95 -10.50 1.26
C HIS A 31 -6.20 -10.51 -0.07
N ILE A 32 -4.88 -10.34 -0.06
CA ILE A 32 -4.07 -10.27 -1.28
C ILE A 32 -3.07 -11.41 -1.32
N ASP A 33 -3.01 -12.13 -2.45
CA ASP A 33 -2.03 -13.19 -2.65
C ASP A 33 -0.59 -12.67 -2.50
N ARG A 34 0.27 -13.51 -1.91
CA ARG A 34 1.67 -13.20 -1.63
C ARG A 34 2.44 -12.76 -2.87
N LYS A 35 2.12 -13.31 -4.05
CA LYS A 35 2.80 -12.98 -5.32
C LYS A 35 2.53 -11.55 -5.75
N GLN A 36 1.31 -11.05 -5.54
CA GLN A 36 0.94 -9.66 -5.85
C GLN A 36 1.45 -8.71 -4.76
N LEU A 37 1.28 -9.10 -3.49
CA LEU A 37 1.65 -8.27 -2.34
C LEU A 37 3.15 -7.94 -2.27
N ARG A 38 4.02 -8.72 -2.93
CA ARG A 38 5.47 -8.46 -2.94
C ARG A 38 5.85 -7.09 -3.51
N PHE A 39 4.98 -6.45 -4.30
CA PHE A 39 5.21 -5.14 -4.89
C PHE A 39 4.56 -3.98 -4.11
N MET A 40 3.78 -4.27 -3.07
CA MET A 40 2.90 -3.29 -2.42
C MET A 40 3.39 -2.96 -1.00
N GLY A 41 3.47 -1.65 -0.69
CA GLY A 41 3.35 -1.20 0.69
C GLY A 41 1.88 -1.24 1.15
N GLU A 42 1.62 -1.06 2.45
CA GLU A 42 0.25 -1.13 3.00
C GLU A 42 -0.72 -0.17 2.31
N GLY A 43 -0.30 1.07 2.04
CA GLY A 43 -1.14 2.05 1.33
C GLY A 43 -1.57 1.58 -0.08
N ALA A 44 -0.68 0.91 -0.81
CA ALA A 44 -1.01 0.34 -2.12
C ALA A 44 -1.93 -0.87 -2.02
N ALA A 45 -1.73 -1.71 -1.00
CA ALA A 45 -2.62 -2.83 -0.72
C ALA A 45 -4.04 -2.33 -0.38
N TYR A 46 -4.17 -1.31 0.48
CA TYR A 46 -5.47 -0.72 0.80
C TYR A 46 -6.16 -0.15 -0.45
N ALA A 47 -5.41 0.50 -1.33
CA ALA A 47 -5.97 1.06 -2.55
C ALA A 47 -6.46 -0.02 -3.54
N VAL A 48 -5.76 -1.15 -3.63
CA VAL A 48 -6.21 -2.31 -4.41
C VAL A 48 -7.52 -2.87 -3.85
N LEU A 49 -7.60 -3.11 -2.54
CA LEU A 49 -8.82 -3.63 -1.90
C LEU A 49 -10.00 -2.65 -2.02
N ALA A 50 -9.73 -1.35 -1.93
CA ALA A 50 -10.75 -0.33 -2.16
C ALA A 50 -11.26 -0.34 -3.61
N MET A 51 -10.37 -0.56 -4.59
CA MET A 51 -10.75 -0.69 -6.00
C MET A 51 -11.59 -1.95 -6.24
N GLU A 52 -11.24 -3.09 -5.63
CA GLU A 52 -12.06 -4.31 -5.71
C GLU A 52 -13.49 -4.05 -5.23
N GLN A 53 -13.62 -3.37 -4.08
CA GLN A 53 -14.92 -2.99 -3.53
C GLN A 53 -15.68 -2.03 -4.46
N ALA A 54 -14.99 -1.04 -5.04
CA ALA A 54 -15.61 -0.07 -5.93
C ALA A 54 -16.10 -0.71 -7.25
N ILE A 55 -15.33 -1.63 -7.83
CA ILE A 55 -15.72 -2.39 -9.03
C ILE A 55 -16.97 -3.23 -8.74
N ALA A 56 -16.96 -3.94 -7.61
CA ALA A 56 -18.07 -4.79 -7.20
C ALA A 56 -19.34 -3.98 -6.93
N ASP A 57 -19.24 -2.86 -6.23
CA ASP A 57 -20.36 -1.95 -5.95
C ASP A 57 -20.94 -1.33 -7.23
N ALA A 58 -20.07 -0.99 -8.19
CA ALA A 58 -20.49 -0.46 -9.49
C ALA A 58 -21.07 -1.53 -10.44
N GLY A 59 -20.93 -2.82 -10.11
CA GLY A 59 -21.39 -3.93 -10.96
C GLY A 59 -20.68 -3.98 -12.32
N LEU A 60 -19.39 -3.61 -12.37
CA LEU A 60 -18.61 -3.61 -13.61
C LEU A 60 -18.06 -5.01 -13.91
N ASP A 61 -18.29 -5.47 -15.13
CA ASP A 61 -17.65 -6.67 -15.64
C ASP A 61 -16.15 -6.44 -15.93
N ASP A 62 -15.35 -7.51 -15.85
CA ASP A 62 -13.90 -7.47 -16.05
C ASP A 62 -13.47 -6.80 -17.36
N HIS A 63 -14.23 -7.00 -18.44
CA HIS A 63 -13.95 -6.43 -19.77
C HIS A 63 -14.20 -4.91 -19.83
N LEU A 64 -14.93 -4.34 -18.88
CA LEU A 64 -15.09 -2.89 -18.73
C LEU A 64 -13.97 -2.32 -17.87
N VAL A 65 -13.47 -3.08 -16.91
CA VAL A 65 -12.32 -2.69 -16.07
C VAL A 65 -11.03 -2.72 -16.89
N SER A 66 -10.76 -3.79 -17.63
CA SER A 66 -9.60 -3.93 -18.51
C SER A 66 -10.01 -3.64 -19.96
N HIS A 67 -9.97 -2.35 -20.34
CA HIS A 67 -10.34 -1.91 -21.69
C HIS A 67 -9.55 -0.69 -22.11
N VAL A 68 -9.24 -0.56 -23.41
CA VAL A 68 -8.49 0.59 -23.98
C VAL A 68 -9.18 1.95 -23.84
N LYS A 69 -10.43 1.97 -23.38
CA LYS A 69 -11.22 3.19 -23.12
C LYS A 69 -11.45 3.44 -21.63
N THR A 70 -10.94 2.56 -20.77
CA THR A 70 -10.99 2.68 -19.31
C THR A 70 -9.59 3.07 -18.85
N GLY A 71 -9.49 4.07 -17.99
CA GLY A 71 -8.22 4.55 -17.50
C GLY A 71 -8.24 4.76 -15.99
N LEU A 72 -7.05 4.86 -15.41
CA LEU A 72 -6.83 5.00 -13.98
C LEU A 72 -6.00 6.25 -13.69
N VAL A 73 -6.51 7.10 -12.79
CA VAL A 73 -5.73 8.15 -12.14
C VAL A 73 -5.88 7.98 -10.63
N ALA A 74 -4.83 7.47 -9.99
CA ALA A 74 -4.80 7.24 -8.56
C ALA A 74 -3.42 7.57 -8.00
N GLY A 75 -3.36 8.01 -6.75
CA GLY A 75 -2.12 8.45 -6.14
C GLY A 75 -2.19 8.47 -4.62
N SER A 76 -1.04 8.70 -4.02
CA SER A 76 -0.88 8.95 -2.59
C SER A 76 -0.05 10.22 -2.40
N GLY A 77 -0.19 10.88 -1.24
CA GLY A 77 0.60 12.08 -0.94
C GLY A 77 2.11 11.83 -0.92
N GLY A 78 2.53 10.59 -0.69
CA GLY A 78 3.91 10.13 -0.84
C GLY A 78 3.97 8.61 -1.02
N PRO A 79 5.15 8.05 -1.34
CA PRO A 79 5.35 6.61 -1.44
C PRO A 79 5.38 5.92 -0.07
N SER A 80 5.67 4.62 -0.03
CA SER A 80 5.86 3.89 1.24
C SER A 80 7.14 4.34 1.96
N THR A 81 7.01 5.29 2.89
CA THR A 81 8.13 5.77 3.72
C THR A 81 8.69 4.68 4.64
N ALA A 82 7.84 3.76 5.10
CA ALA A 82 8.27 2.60 5.88
C ALA A 82 9.18 1.66 5.04
N ASN A 83 8.84 1.43 3.76
CA ASN A 83 9.67 0.61 2.90
C ASN A 83 10.94 1.33 2.44
N LEU A 84 10.91 2.66 2.26
CA LEU A 84 12.10 3.47 2.05
C LEU A 84 13.08 3.33 3.21
N LEU A 85 12.60 3.51 4.45
CA LEU A 85 13.42 3.37 5.65
C LEU A 85 14.04 1.96 5.74
N ALA A 86 13.24 0.91 5.55
CA ALA A 86 13.73 -0.46 5.56
C ALA A 86 14.79 -0.72 4.48
N ALA A 87 14.63 -0.15 3.28
CA ALA A 87 15.63 -0.27 2.21
C ALA A 87 16.95 0.42 2.58
N PHE A 88 16.89 1.61 3.19
CA PHE A 88 18.06 2.33 3.67
C PHE A 88 18.78 1.58 4.80
N ASP A 89 18.04 1.02 5.76
CA ASP A 89 18.57 0.20 6.84
C ASP A 89 19.29 -1.04 6.30
N ILE A 90 18.63 -1.81 5.44
CA ILE A 90 19.20 -3.01 4.82
C ILE A 90 20.48 -2.68 4.05
N THR A 91 20.50 -1.56 3.34
CA THR A 91 21.69 -1.15 2.57
C THR A 91 22.87 -0.87 3.49
N ARG A 92 22.64 -0.14 4.58
CA ARG A 92 23.69 0.22 5.55
C ARG A 92 24.21 -0.99 6.32
N GLU A 93 23.33 -1.89 6.71
CA GLU A 93 23.68 -3.04 7.55
C GLU A 93 24.22 -4.23 6.75
N LYS A 94 23.68 -4.47 5.55
CA LYS A 94 23.84 -5.74 4.82
C LYS A 94 24.19 -5.57 3.34
N GLY A 95 24.32 -4.32 2.87
CA GLY A 95 24.66 -3.99 1.49
C GLY A 95 23.46 -3.98 0.52
N PRO A 96 23.59 -3.30 -0.63
CA PRO A 96 22.47 -3.00 -1.54
C PRO A 96 21.85 -4.24 -2.18
N LYS A 97 22.62 -5.32 -2.39
CA LYS A 97 22.12 -6.59 -2.93
C LYS A 97 20.99 -7.19 -2.07
N ARG A 98 20.96 -6.88 -0.76
CA ARG A 98 20.00 -7.46 0.19
C ARG A 98 18.64 -6.77 0.21
N ILE A 99 18.47 -5.62 -0.45
CA ILE A 99 17.18 -4.93 -0.59
C ILE A 99 16.17 -5.81 -1.34
N GLY A 100 16.65 -6.57 -2.32
CA GLY A 100 15.83 -7.38 -3.21
C GLY A 100 15.16 -6.59 -4.34
N PRO A 101 14.61 -7.29 -5.33
CA PRO A 101 14.18 -6.67 -6.59
C PRO A 101 12.80 -5.99 -6.54
N TYR A 102 12.05 -6.11 -5.45
CA TYR A 102 10.65 -5.67 -5.37
C TYR A 102 10.44 -4.36 -4.62
N MET A 103 11.51 -3.69 -4.21
CA MET A 103 11.42 -2.50 -3.38
C MET A 103 11.02 -1.25 -4.16
N VAL A 104 11.42 -1.14 -5.43
CA VAL A 104 11.14 0.04 -6.27
C VAL A 104 9.62 0.29 -6.42
N PRO A 105 8.79 -0.70 -6.79
CA PRO A 105 7.34 -0.47 -6.91
C PRO A 105 6.66 -0.03 -5.61
N ARG A 106 7.23 -0.36 -4.45
CA ARG A 106 6.73 0.08 -3.13
C ARG A 106 7.10 1.54 -2.82
N CYS A 107 8.23 2.00 -3.35
CA CYS A 107 8.87 3.26 -2.95
C CYS A 107 8.73 4.38 -3.99
N MET A 108 8.24 4.08 -5.20
CA MET A 108 7.96 5.11 -6.20
C MET A 108 6.65 5.85 -5.87
N SER A 109 6.57 7.15 -6.19
CA SER A 109 5.37 7.96 -5.91
C SER A 109 4.12 7.48 -6.66
N SER A 110 4.30 6.78 -7.78
CA SER A 110 3.23 6.14 -8.56
C SER A 110 2.83 4.75 -8.02
N THR A 111 3.25 4.37 -6.82
CA THR A 111 3.00 3.03 -6.26
C THR A 111 1.52 2.64 -6.31
N ILE A 112 0.61 3.56 -6.00
CA ILE A 112 -0.84 3.30 -6.03
C ILE A 112 -1.32 2.97 -7.44
N SER A 113 -1.10 3.87 -8.40
CA SER A 113 -1.57 3.67 -9.77
C SER A 113 -0.95 2.45 -10.42
N ALA A 114 0.36 2.24 -10.26
CA ALA A 114 1.02 1.08 -10.85
C ALA A 114 0.55 -0.24 -10.26
N CYS A 115 0.33 -0.30 -8.94
CA CYS A 115 -0.17 -1.51 -8.29
C CYS A 115 -1.60 -1.83 -8.72
N ILE A 116 -2.50 -0.85 -8.76
CA ILE A 116 -3.88 -1.05 -9.23
C ILE A 116 -3.88 -1.44 -10.71
N ALA A 117 -3.23 -0.66 -11.58
CA ALA A 117 -3.16 -0.93 -13.02
C ALA A 117 -2.68 -2.36 -13.32
N THR A 118 -1.57 -2.77 -12.70
CA THR A 118 -1.01 -4.12 -12.88
C THR A 118 -1.94 -5.20 -12.33
N PHE A 119 -2.59 -4.95 -11.19
CA PHE A 119 -3.48 -5.92 -10.53
C PHE A 119 -4.73 -6.20 -11.37
N PHE A 120 -5.35 -5.15 -11.93
CA PHE A 120 -6.59 -5.25 -12.70
C PHE A 120 -6.37 -5.31 -14.22
N GLN A 121 -5.11 -5.38 -14.67
CA GLN A 121 -4.76 -5.38 -16.10
C GLN A 121 -5.32 -4.15 -16.85
N ASN A 122 -5.30 -2.98 -16.20
CA ASN A 122 -5.77 -1.70 -16.74
C ASN A 122 -4.59 -0.83 -17.22
#